data_AF-A0A7G9S2J1-F1
#
_entry.id   AF-A0A7G9S2J1-F1
#
_cell.length_a   1.000
_cell.length_b   1.000
_cell.length_c   1.000
_cell.angle_alpha   90.00
_cell.angle_beta   90.00
_cell.angle_gamma   90.00
#
_symmetry.space_group_name_H-M   'P 1'
#
loop_
_entity.id
_entity.type
_entity.pdbx_description
1 polymer ?
#
loop_
_entity_poly.entity_id
_entity_poly.type
_entity_poly.pdbx_seq_one_letter_code
_entity_poly.pdbx_strand_id
1 'polypeptide(L)'
;MSEQRKAWITYTVLRLLFFAVPFAGLYVLGLSLGFTMMLSGIVAAVIAALISVSLSILLLSKHREKASESIHDWRHRDRTADDIAEDSALDSSNE
;
A
#
# COMPACT_ATOMS: atom_id res chain seq x y z
N MET A 1 -4.72 23.35 -4.42
CA MET A 1 -4.38 22.07 -3.74
C MET A 1 -2.93 21.73 -4.02
N SER A 2 -2.13 21.43 -2.99
CA SER A 2 -0.73 21.01 -3.18
C SER A 2 -0.65 19.68 -3.94
N GLU A 3 0.38 19.51 -4.77
CA GLU A 3 0.59 18.29 -5.58
C GLU A 3 0.63 17.01 -4.72
N GLN A 4 1.17 17.10 -3.50
CA GLN A 4 1.16 16.02 -2.52
C GLN A 4 -0.26 15.57 -2.12
N ARG A 5 -1.18 16.52 -1.94
CA ARG A 5 -2.59 16.21 -1.63
C ARG A 5 -3.29 15.54 -2.80
N LYS A 6 -3.01 15.96 -4.03
CA LYS A 6 -3.56 15.33 -5.24
C LYS A 6 -3.09 13.88 -5.34
N ALA A 7 -1.80 13.61 -5.14
CA ALA A 7 -1.26 12.25 -5.20
C ALA A 7 -1.92 11.33 -4.15
N TRP A 8 -2.09 11.80 -2.92
CA TRP A 8 -2.73 11.04 -1.84
C TRP A 8 -4.22 10.75 -2.11
N ILE A 9 -4.96 11.75 -2.61
CA ILE A 9 -6.37 11.59 -2.99
C ILE A 9 -6.49 10.62 -4.16
N THR A 10 -5.69 10.78 -5.21
CA THR A 10 -5.71 9.90 -6.38
C THR A 10 -5.41 8.46 -5.96
N TYR A 11 -4.41 8.24 -5.11
CA TYR A 11 -4.12 6.91 -4.58
C TYR A 11 -5.32 6.30 -3.85
N THR A 12 -5.95 7.08 -2.96
CA THR A 12 -7.08 6.61 -2.14
C THR A 12 -8.31 6.31 -3.01
N VAL A 13 -8.62 7.19 -3.96
CA VAL A 13 -9.73 7.03 -4.91
C VAL A 13 -9.51 5.80 -5.77
N LEU A 14 -8.31 5.61 -6.30
CA LEU A 14 -7.98 4.46 -7.14
C LEU A 14 -8.09 3.15 -6.34
N ARG A 15 -7.62 3.15 -5.09
CA ARG A 15 -7.76 2.00 -4.17
C ARG A 15 -9.23 1.67 -3.90
N LEU A 16 -10.07 2.69 -3.66
CA LEU A 16 -11.49 2.50 -3.43
C LEU A 16 -12.19 1.96 -4.69
N LEU A 17 -11.83 2.47 -5.88
CA LEU A 17 -12.34 1.96 -7.16
C LEU A 17 -11.95 0.50 -7.39
N PHE A 18 -10.70 0.12 -7.11
CA PHE A 18 -10.25 -1.27 -7.26
C PHE A 18 -10.94 -2.25 -6.30
N PHE A 19 -11.56 -1.77 -5.23
CA PHE A 19 -12.42 -2.59 -4.39
C PHE A 19 -13.88 -2.54 -4.88
N ALA A 20 -14.42 -1.33 -5.04
CA ALA A 20 -15.84 -1.10 -5.29
C ALA A 20 -16.29 -1.67 -6.65
N VAL A 21 -15.48 -1.55 -7.71
CA VAL A 21 -15.82 -2.05 -9.04
C VAL A 21 -15.96 -3.57 -9.08
N PRO A 22 -14.95 -4.37 -8.68
CA PRO A 22 -15.10 -5.83 -8.67
C PRO A 22 -16.13 -6.29 -7.62
N PHE A 23 -16.25 -5.62 -6.47
CA PHE A 23 -17.28 -5.95 -5.49
C PHE A 23 -18.69 -5.80 -6.06
N ALA A 24 -19.00 -4.65 -6.65
CA ALA A 24 -20.30 -4.39 -7.25
C ALA A 24 -20.60 -5.39 -8.38
N GLY A 25 -19.62 -5.68 -9.23
CA GLY A 25 -19.77 -6.67 -10.31
C GLY A 25 -20.09 -8.07 -9.80
N LEU A 26 -19.34 -8.55 -8.80
CA LEU A 26 -19.56 -9.87 -8.20
C LEU A 26 -20.86 -9.95 -7.41
N TYR A 27 -21.25 -8.86 -6.75
CA TYR A 27 -22.50 -8.80 -5.99
C TYR A 27 -23.72 -8.89 -6.92
N VAL A 28 -23.74 -8.09 -7.99
CA VAL A 28 -24.80 -8.13 -9.01
C VAL A 28 -24.83 -9.49 -9.71
N LEU A 29 -23.67 -10.06 -10.04
CA LEU A 29 -23.58 -11.39 -10.64
C LEU A 29 -24.14 -12.47 -9.69
N GLY A 30 -23.82 -12.41 -8.40
CA GLY A 30 -24.33 -13.34 -7.40
C GLY A 30 -25.85 -13.26 -7.23
N LEU A 31 -26.42 -12.05 -7.25
CA LEU A 31 -27.87 -11.86 -7.26
C LEU A 31 -28.52 -12.40 -8.53
N SER A 32 -27.91 -12.17 -9.70
CA SER A 32 -28.39 -12.70 -10.98
C SER A 32 -28.36 -14.22 -11.06
N LEU A 33 -27.48 -14.87 -10.30
CA LEU A 33 -27.36 -16.33 -10.22
C LEU A 33 -28.37 -16.97 -9.25
N GLY A 34 -29.20 -16.16 -8.58
CA GLY A 34 -30.23 -16.64 -7.65
C GLY A 34 -29.73 -16.89 -6.22
N PHE A 35 -28.53 -16.43 -5.86
CA PHE A 35 -28.08 -16.49 -4.46
C PHE A 35 -28.84 -15.50 -3.58
N THR A 36 -29.01 -15.85 -2.31
CA THR A 36 -29.54 -14.94 -1.29
C THR A 36 -28.65 -13.69 -1.16
N MET A 37 -29.25 -12.53 -0.82
CA MET A 37 -28.50 -11.27 -0.64
C MET A 37 -27.31 -11.41 0.33
N MET A 38 -27.46 -12.20 1.38
CA MET A 38 -26.41 -12.42 2.38
C MET A 38 -25.24 -13.23 1.81
N LEU A 39 -25.52 -14.34 1.10
CA LEU A 39 -24.49 -15.22 0.55
C LEU A 39 -23.73 -14.53 -0.60
N SER A 40 -24.46 -13.88 -1.52
CA SER A 40 -23.86 -13.10 -2.60
C SER A 40 -22.98 -11.96 -2.06
N GLY A 41 -23.43 -11.28 -1.00
CA GLY A 41 -22.65 -10.25 -0.30
C GLY A 41 -21.33 -10.78 0.25
N ILE A 42 -21.35 -11.90 0.99
CA ILE A 42 -20.15 -12.47 1.61
C ILE A 42 -19.16 -12.97 0.54
N VAL A 43 -19.63 -13.73 -0.45
CA VAL A 43 -18.77 -14.27 -1.51
C VAL A 43 -18.16 -13.14 -2.35
N ALA A 44 -18.97 -12.17 -2.76
CA ALA A 44 -18.49 -11.00 -3.50
C ALA A 44 -17.47 -10.20 -2.67
N ALA A 45 -17.71 -10.00 -1.37
CA ALA A 45 -16.79 -9.27 -0.49
C ALA A 45 -15.44 -9.96 -0.38
N VAL A 46 -15.41 -11.27 -0.14
CA VAL A 46 -14.16 -12.04 0.01
C VAL A 46 -13.36 -12.03 -1.30
N ILE A 47 -14.00 -12.34 -2.43
CA ILE A 47 -13.31 -12.39 -3.72
C ILE A 47 -12.84 -10.99 -4.14
N ALA A 48 -13.69 -9.96 -3.99
CA ALA A 48 -13.32 -8.59 -4.31
C ALA A 48 -12.20 -8.07 -3.39
N ALA A 49 -12.19 -8.43 -2.11
CA ALA A 49 -11.10 -8.09 -1.21
C ALA A 49 -9.77 -8.70 -1.68
N LEU A 50 -9.76 -9.98 -2.06
CA LEU A 50 -8.55 -10.64 -2.58
C LEU A 50 -8.07 -10.01 -3.89
N ILE A 51 -8.97 -9.73 -4.83
CA ILE A 51 -8.66 -9.05 -6.09
C ILE A 51 -8.12 -7.63 -5.82
N SER A 52 -8.78 -6.87 -4.96
CA SER A 52 -8.41 -5.50 -4.61
C SER A 52 -7.05 -5.44 -3.94
N VAL A 53 -6.77 -6.35 -3.00
CA VAL A 53 -5.45 -6.46 -2.36
C VAL A 53 -4.37 -6.81 -3.39
N SER A 54 -4.62 -7.78 -4.27
CA SER A 54 -3.68 -8.11 -5.35
C SER A 54 -3.42 -6.95 -6.29
N LEU A 55 -4.45 -6.23 -6.76
CA LEU A 55 -4.29 -5.06 -7.61
C LEU A 55 -3.57 -3.91 -6.88
N SER A 56 -3.87 -3.72 -5.60
CA SER A 56 -3.17 -2.74 -4.77
C SER A 56 -1.69 -3.07 -4.67
N ILE A 57 -1.32 -4.33 -4.46
CA ILE A 57 0.09 -4.73 -4.39
C ILE A 57 0.76 -4.60 -5.77
N LEU A 58 0.11 -5.03 -6.84
CA LEU A 58 0.67 -4.99 -8.20
C LEU A 58 0.87 -3.56 -8.70
N LEU A 59 -0.05 -2.63 -8.45
CA LEU A 59 0.06 -1.25 -8.92
C LEU A 59 0.91 -0.36 -8.00
N LEU A 60 0.97 -0.67 -6.70
CA LEU A 60 1.85 0.06 -5.76
C LEU A 60 3.21 -0.59 -5.56
N SER A 61 3.46 -1.75 -6.16
CA SER A 61 4.76 -2.45 -6.14
C SER A 61 5.92 -1.49 -6.45
N LYS A 62 5.76 -0.63 -7.46
CA LYS A 62 6.74 0.39 -7.85
C LYS A 62 6.98 1.48 -6.79
N HIS A 63 5.96 1.84 -6.00
CA HIS A 63 6.13 2.76 -4.87
C HIS A 63 6.85 2.06 -3.69
N ARG A 64 6.57 0.78 -3.49
CA ARG A 64 7.22 -0.04 -2.45
C ARG A 64 8.69 -0.28 -2.76
N GLU A 65 9.02 -0.54 -4.01
CA GLU A 65 10.40 -0.76 -4.47
C GLU A 65 11.25 0.50 -4.26
N LYS A 66 10.76 1.67 -4.66
CA LYS A 66 11.42 2.96 -4.39
C LYS A 66 11.63 3.25 -2.91
N ALA A 67 10.67 2.90 -2.06
CA ALA A 67 10.81 3.06 -0.61
C ALA A 67 11.90 2.14 -0.04
N SER A 68 11.92 0.88 -0.49
CA SER A 68 12.95 -0.09 -0.08
C SER A 68 14.34 0.33 -0.56
N GLU A 69 14.44 0.81 -1.80
CA GLU A 69 15.67 1.32 -2.39
C GLU A 69 16.20 2.52 -1.60
N SER A 70 15.34 3.46 -1.20
CA SER A 70 15.76 4.61 -0.38
C SER A 70 16.29 4.23 1.00
N ILE A 71 15.73 3.19 1.63
CA ILE A 71 16.21 2.68 2.93
C ILE A 71 17.52 1.91 2.73
N HIS A 72 17.63 1.18 1.63
CA HIS A 72 18.86 0.47 1.27
C HIS A 72 20.00 1.46 1.04
N ASP A 73 19.78 2.50 0.23
CA ASP A 73 20.70 3.61 0.00
C ASP A 73 21.04 4.33 1.30
N TRP A 74 20.06 4.64 2.15
CA TRP A 74 20.35 5.28 3.44
C TRP A 74 21.24 4.42 4.35
N ARG A 75 21.08 3.09 4.31
CA ARG A 75 21.94 2.16 5.07
C ARG A 75 23.29 1.87 4.44
N HIS A 76 23.42 2.03 3.12
CA HIS A 76 24.66 1.75 2.38
C HIS A 76 25.34 3.02 1.88
N ARG A 77 24.87 4.20 2.30
CA ARG A 77 25.54 5.46 2.02
C ARG A 77 26.92 5.46 2.68
N ASP A 78 27.88 6.09 2.02
CA ASP A 78 29.17 6.35 2.63
C ASP A 78 28.97 7.14 3.94
N ARG A 79 29.66 6.68 4.99
CA ARG A 79 29.61 7.32 6.30
C ARG A 79 30.17 8.73 6.18
N THR A 80 29.41 9.72 6.64
CA THR A 80 29.84 11.11 6.70
C THR A 80 30.72 11.31 7.93
N ALA A 81 31.59 12.34 7.91
CA ALA A 81 32.36 12.74 9.09
C ALA A 81 31.48 12.99 10.33
N ASP A 82 30.24 13.46 10.11
CA ASP A 82 29.22 13.64 11.15
C ASP A 82 28.76 12.29 11.75
N ASP A 83 28.47 11.28 10.92
CA ASP A 83 28.10 9.92 11.36
C ASP A 83 29.22 9.24 12.18
N ILE A 84 30.49 9.67 12.03
CA ILE A 84 31.64 9.16 12.80
C ILE A 84 31.77 9.92 14.12
N ALA A 85 31.56 11.23 14.09
CA ALA A 85 31.60 12.08 15.28
C ALA A 85 30.45 11.76 16.25
N GLU A 86 29.24 11.48 15.73
CA GLU A 86 28.07 11.08 16.51
C GLU A 86 28.31 9.75 17.24
N ASP A 87 28.79 8.71 16.54
CA ASP A 87 29.14 7.42 17.15
C ASP A 87 30.21 7.57 18.24
N SER A 88 31.23 8.39 17.99
CA SER A 88 32.32 8.63 18.96
C SER A 88 31.81 9.35 20.22
N ALA A 89 30.83 10.23 20.08
CA ALA A 89 30.19 10.92 21.20
C ALA A 89 29.27 9.97 21.99
N LEU A 90 28.60 9.03 21.32
CA LEU A 90 27.74 8.03 21.97
C LEU A 90 28.57 6.99 22.74
N ASP A 91 29.66 6.47 22.16
CA ASP A 91 30.57 5.54 22.84
C ASP A 91 31.22 6.19 24.08
N SER A 92 31.63 7.45 24.00
CA SER A 92 32.19 8.19 25.14
C SER A 92 31.18 8.58 26.22
N SER A 93 29.88 8.54 25.92
CA SER A 93 28.81 8.81 26.90
C SER A 93 28.34 7.58 27.68
N ASN A 94 28.74 6.39 27.23
CA ASN A 94 28.32 5.10 27.77
C ASN A 94 29.41 4.42 28.64
N GLU A 95 30.53 5.13 28.87
CA GLU A 95 31.64 4.79 29.76
C GLU A 95 31.73 5.79 30.93
#